data_AF-A0A7C3P2E5-F1
#
_entry.id   AF-A0A7C3P2E5-F1
#
_cell.length_a   1.000
_cell.length_b   1.000
_cell.length_c   1.000
_cell.angle_alpha   90.00
_cell.angle_beta   90.00
_cell.angle_gamma   90.00
#
_symmetry.space_group_name_H-M   'P 1'
#
loop_
_entity.id
_entity.type
_entity.pdbx_description
1 polymer ?
#
loop_
_entity_poly.entity_id
_entity_poly.type
_entity_poly.pdbx_seq_one_letter_code
_entity_poly.pdbx_strand_id
1 'polypeptide(L)'
;MTWLVYFHVLAVVVWIGGVAFVTAIVFPVLGRMEDSMAKVSFFMGFEKRFQFLAKILVIIAGATGILLFFERGGFGSLTNTEALLMGYKFFVWVLYFALLFGAEKRLMATLVSSNTPVEKAFKRLTLFHWVVLILSLLAVISGIRLVRG
;
A
#
# COMPACT_ATOMS: atom_id res chain seq x y z
N MET A 1 -5.59 18.09 -18.92
CA MET A 1 -5.18 17.29 -17.74
C MET A 1 -5.35 18.16 -16.52
N THR A 2 -6.26 17.82 -15.59
CA THR A 2 -6.47 18.60 -14.36
C THR A 2 -5.34 18.33 -13.36
N TRP A 3 -4.98 19.31 -12.53
CA TRP A 3 -3.93 19.19 -11.50
C TRP A 3 -4.12 17.98 -10.58
N LEU A 4 -5.37 17.57 -10.35
CA LEU A 4 -5.73 16.38 -9.58
C LEU A 4 -5.11 15.10 -10.13
N VAL A 5 -5.03 14.94 -11.46
CA VAL A 5 -4.42 13.76 -12.09
C VAL A 5 -2.94 13.68 -11.74
N TYR A 6 -2.21 14.80 -11.79
CA TYR A 6 -0.79 14.82 -11.47
C TYR A 6 -0.55 14.45 -10.01
N PHE A 7 -1.28 15.05 -9.07
CA PHE A 7 -1.14 14.72 -7.66
C PHE A 7 -1.53 13.27 -7.37
N HIS A 8 -2.61 12.77 -7.98
CA HIS A 8 -3.04 11.39 -7.82
C HIS A 8 -1.97 10.40 -8.30
N VAL A 9 -1.48 10.59 -9.52
CA VAL A 9 -0.49 9.69 -10.13
C VAL A 9 0.82 9.73 -9.36
N LEU A 10 1.32 10.93 -9.00
CA LEU A 10 2.54 11.05 -8.19
C LEU A 10 2.39 10.36 -6.83
N ALA A 11 1.25 10.54 -6.16
CA ALA A 11 1.00 9.89 -4.88
C ALA A 11 1.00 8.36 -5.01
N VAL A 12 0.31 7.82 -6.02
CA VAL A 12 0.27 6.37 -6.29
C VAL A 12 1.65 5.82 -6.64
N VAL A 13 2.42 6.52 -7.49
CA VAL A 13 3.76 6.09 -7.91
C VAL A 13 4.71 6.01 -6.72
N VAL A 14 4.79 7.07 -5.90
CA VAL A 14 5.69 7.09 -4.74
C VAL A 14 5.24 6.08 -3.69
N TRP A 15 3.93 5.94 -3.48
CA TRP A 15 3.39 5.01 -2.49
C TRP A 15 3.62 3.55 -2.87
N ILE A 16 3.12 3.13 -4.04
CA ILE A 16 3.23 1.72 -4.48
C ILE A 16 4.69 1.38 -4.82
N GLY A 17 5.46 2.32 -5.38
CA GLY A 17 6.90 2.18 -5.58
C GLY A 17 7.65 2.00 -4.26
N GLY A 18 7.27 2.75 -3.22
CA GLY A 18 7.80 2.57 -1.87
C GLY A 18 7.50 1.19 -1.30
N VAL A 19 6.25 0.70 -1.43
CA VAL A 19 5.89 -0.67 -1.01
C VAL A 19 6.70 -1.70 -1.80
N ALA A 20 6.86 -1.53 -3.11
CA ALA A 20 7.69 -2.41 -3.93
C ALA A 20 9.14 -2.45 -3.45
N PHE A 21 9.72 -1.29 -3.12
CA PHE A 21 11.07 -1.19 -2.58
C PHE A 21 11.22 -1.93 -1.23
N VAL A 22 10.27 -1.75 -0.31
CA VAL A 22 10.29 -2.46 0.98
C VAL A 22 10.24 -3.97 0.77
N THR A 23 9.33 -4.41 -0.09
CA THR A 23 9.09 -5.83 -0.37
C THR A 23 10.26 -6.51 -1.06
N ALA A 24 10.80 -5.89 -2.11
CA ALA A 24 11.79 -6.50 -2.98
C ALA A 24 13.24 -6.26 -2.53
N ILE A 25 13.51 -5.23 -1.73
CA ILE A 25 14.87 -4.87 -1.30
C ILE A 25 15.02 -4.97 0.21
N VAL A 26 14.17 -4.29 0.98
CA VAL A 26 14.36 -4.18 2.45
C VAL A 26 14.17 -5.53 3.14
N PHE A 27 13.10 -6.28 2.84
CA PHE A 27 12.90 -7.58 3.48
C PHE A 27 13.96 -8.62 3.12
N PRO A 28 14.43 -8.74 1.85
CA PRO A 28 15.56 -9.62 1.55
C PRO A 28 16.84 -9.25 2.29
N VAL A 29 17.13 -7.96 2.48
CA VAL A 29 18.27 -7.51 3.30
C VAL A 29 18.09 -7.94 4.75
N LEU A 30 16.92 -7.68 5.34
CA LEU A 30 16.58 -8.11 6.71
C LEU A 30 16.65 -9.63 6.87
N GLY A 31 16.27 -10.39 5.85
CA GLY A 31 16.32 -11.85 5.84
C GLY A 31 17.74 -12.42 5.93
N ARG A 32 18.77 -11.66 5.54
CA ARG A 32 20.19 -12.05 5.62
C ARG A 32 20.87 -11.65 6.92
N MET A 33 20.22 -10.83 7.76
CA MET A 33 20.80 -10.43 9.05
C MET A 33 20.69 -11.59 10.04
N GLU A 34 21.82 -11.98 10.65
CA GLU A 34 21.88 -13.07 11.64
C GLU A 34 21.49 -12.58 13.04
N ASP A 35 21.94 -11.38 13.42
CA ASP A 35 21.57 -10.78 14.71
C ASP A 35 20.10 -10.29 14.69
N SER A 36 19.29 -10.96 15.49
CA SER A 36 17.88 -10.64 15.69
C SER A 36 17.65 -9.23 16.26
N MET A 37 18.53 -8.75 17.15
CA MET A 37 18.38 -7.42 17.76
C MET A 37 18.72 -6.31 16.78
N ALA A 38 19.80 -6.45 16.01
CA ALA A 38 20.11 -5.54 14.91
C ALA A 38 18.99 -5.52 13.85
N LYS A 39 18.43 -6.68 13.50
CA LYS A 39 17.33 -6.82 12.54
C LYS A 39 16.07 -6.08 12.98
N VAL A 40 15.63 -6.28 14.22
CA VAL A 40 14.45 -5.59 14.79
C VAL A 40 14.70 -4.09 14.89
N SER A 41 15.87 -3.67 15.36
CA SER A 41 16.23 -2.25 15.50
C SER A 41 16.24 -1.52 14.16
N PHE A 42 16.81 -2.15 13.12
CA PHE A 42 16.78 -1.62 11.76
C PHE A 42 15.34 -1.47 11.25
N PHE A 43 14.53 -2.52 11.43
CA PHE A 43 13.13 -2.51 10.97
C PHE A 43 12.33 -1.40 11.65
N MET A 44 12.39 -1.25 12.98
CA MET A 44 11.67 -0.19 13.69
C MET A 44 12.09 1.22 13.24
N GLY A 45 13.39 1.44 13.03
CA GLY A 45 13.92 2.73 12.57
C GLY A 45 13.47 3.09 11.16
N PHE A 46 13.38 2.09 10.27
CA PHE A 46 12.91 2.25 8.90
C PHE A 46 11.38 2.41 8.83
N GLU A 47 10.65 1.52 9.50
CA GLU A 47 9.19 1.41 9.43
C GLU A 47 8.52 2.73 9.80
N LYS A 48 8.92 3.36 10.90
CA LYS A 48 8.29 4.61 11.36
C LYS A 48 8.34 5.73 10.31
N ARG A 49 9.47 5.86 9.60
CA ARG A 49 9.63 6.86 8.54
C ARG A 49 8.82 6.50 7.30
N PHE A 50 8.91 5.24 6.88
CA PHE A 50 8.17 4.74 5.73
C PHE A 50 6.66 4.85 5.94
N GLN A 51 6.18 4.48 7.11
CA GLN A 51 4.77 4.51 7.48
C GLN A 51 4.21 5.94 7.47
N PHE A 52 4.96 6.91 8.01
CA PHE A 52 4.56 8.32 7.96
C PHE A 52 4.38 8.80 6.52
N LEU A 53 5.35 8.52 5.65
CA LEU A 53 5.26 8.87 4.23
C LEU A 53 4.08 8.15 3.55
N ALA A 54 3.90 6.86 3.80
CA ALA A 54 2.79 6.09 3.25
C ALA A 54 1.42 6.63 3.68
N LYS A 55 1.25 7.03 4.95
CA LYS A 55 0.02 7.65 5.46
C LYS A 55 -0.35 8.91 4.67
N ILE A 56 0.63 9.80 4.44
CA ILE A 56 0.43 11.03 3.68
C ILE A 56 0.01 10.69 2.24
N LEU A 57 0.73 9.80 1.57
CA LEU A 57 0.47 9.46 0.17
C LEU A 57 -0.87 8.75 -0.02
N VAL A 58 -1.28 7.88 0.91
CA VAL A 58 -2.60 7.22 0.88
C VAL A 58 -3.72 8.24 1.00
N ILE A 59 -3.59 9.24 1.87
CA ILE A 59 -4.57 10.32 1.98
C ILE A 59 -4.65 11.12 0.68
N ILE A 60 -3.50 11.54 0.13
CA ILE A 60 -3.46 12.31 -1.11
C ILE A 60 -4.07 11.51 -2.28
N ALA A 61 -3.67 10.25 -2.45
CA ALA A 61 -4.20 9.38 -3.49
C ALA A 61 -5.72 9.17 -3.35
N GLY A 62 -6.21 8.95 -2.12
CA GLY A 62 -7.63 8.82 -1.83
C GLY A 62 -8.43 10.07 -2.15
N ALA A 63 -8.01 11.21 -1.59
CA ALA A 63 -8.70 12.49 -1.77
C ALA A 63 -8.75 12.88 -3.26
N THR A 64 -7.61 12.85 -3.95
CA THR A 64 -7.55 13.18 -5.38
C THR A 64 -8.32 12.17 -6.23
N GLY A 65 -8.30 10.87 -5.89
CA GLY A 65 -9.03 9.83 -6.61
C GLY A 65 -10.55 9.97 -6.47
N ILE A 66 -11.03 10.30 -5.28
CA ILE A 66 -12.46 10.55 -5.02
C ILE A 66 -12.93 11.80 -5.75
N LEU A 67 -12.14 12.89 -5.72
CA LEU A 67 -12.47 14.12 -6.46
C LEU A 67 -12.53 13.85 -7.97
N LEU A 68 -11.54 13.15 -8.53
CA LEU A 68 -11.53 12.75 -9.94
C LEU A 68 -12.72 11.85 -10.31
N PHE A 69 -13.17 11.00 -9.40
CA PHE A 69 -14.33 10.15 -9.63
C PHE A 69 -15.61 10.98 -9.79
N PHE A 70 -15.83 11.96 -8.91
CA PHE A 70 -16.99 12.84 -9.02
C PHE A 70 -16.89 13.83 -10.19
N GLU A 71 -15.71 14.39 -10.46
CA GLU A 71 -15.49 15.26 -11.64
C GLU A 71 -15.80 14.55 -12.96
N ARG A 72 -15.62 13.24 -13.02
CA ARG A 72 -15.89 12.42 -14.21
C ARG A 72 -17.31 11.85 -14.25
N GLY A 73 -18.24 12.35 -13.45
CA GLY A 73 -19.64 11.93 -13.48
C GLY A 73 -19.99 10.78 -12.53
N GLY A 74 -19.08 10.38 -11.64
CA GLY A 74 -19.34 9.39 -10.59
C GLY A 74 -19.74 8.03 -11.15
N PHE A 75 -20.65 7.33 -10.46
CA PHE A 75 -21.12 6.00 -10.92
C PHE A 75 -21.94 6.07 -12.21
N GLY A 76 -22.59 7.20 -12.49
CA GLY A 76 -23.43 7.37 -13.68
C GLY A 76 -22.65 7.39 -14.99
N SER A 77 -21.34 7.62 -14.95
CA SER A 77 -20.49 7.64 -16.15
C SER A 77 -19.79 6.32 -16.44
N LEU A 78 -19.87 5.34 -15.53
CA LEU A 78 -19.16 4.07 -15.63
C LEU A 78 -20.03 2.97 -16.24
N THR A 79 -19.43 2.18 -17.13
CA THR A 79 -19.99 0.87 -17.51
C THR A 79 -19.88 -0.13 -16.36
N ASN A 80 -20.58 -1.26 -16.44
CA ASN A 80 -20.52 -2.32 -15.41
C ASN A 80 -19.08 -2.79 -15.14
N THR A 81 -18.29 -3.01 -16.18
CA THR A 81 -16.88 -3.42 -16.05
C THR A 81 -16.03 -2.34 -15.38
N GLU A 82 -16.26 -1.07 -15.74
CA GLU A 82 -15.53 0.07 -15.17
C GLU A 82 -15.88 0.31 -13.71
N ALA A 83 -17.14 0.12 -13.33
CA ALA A 83 -17.60 0.17 -11.95
C ALA A 83 -16.92 -0.93 -11.11
N LEU A 84 -16.78 -2.15 -11.64
CA LEU A 84 -16.05 -3.23 -10.97
C LEU A 84 -14.56 -2.89 -10.79
N LEU A 85 -13.89 -2.39 -11.84
CA LEU A 85 -12.48 -2.00 -11.75
C LEU A 85 -12.28 -0.82 -10.80
N MET A 86 -13.22 0.13 -10.75
CA MET A 86 -13.21 1.23 -9.79
C MET A 86 -13.39 0.72 -8.35
N GLY A 87 -14.36 -0.18 -8.13
CA GLY A 87 -14.60 -0.82 -6.84
C GLY A 87 -13.37 -1.57 -6.34
N TYR A 88 -12.66 -2.27 -7.22
CA TYR A 88 -11.40 -2.94 -6.88
C TYR A 88 -10.30 -1.96 -6.42
N LYS A 89 -10.08 -0.86 -7.15
CA LYS A 89 -9.10 0.17 -6.76
C LYS A 89 -9.46 0.80 -5.42
N PHE A 90 -10.75 1.10 -5.23
CA PHE A 90 -11.26 1.66 -3.98
C PHE A 90 -11.08 0.68 -2.81
N PHE A 91 -11.37 -0.61 -3.03
CA PHE A 91 -11.13 -1.65 -2.04
C PHE A 91 -9.67 -1.74 -1.61
N VAL A 92 -8.73 -1.74 -2.57
CA VAL A 92 -7.29 -1.76 -2.25
C VAL A 92 -6.90 -0.52 -1.46
N TRP A 93 -7.41 0.66 -1.84
CA TRP A 93 -7.16 1.89 -1.08
C TRP A 93 -7.69 1.82 0.35
N VAL A 94 -8.93 1.36 0.55
CA VAL A 94 -9.54 1.17 1.89
C VAL A 94 -8.74 0.17 2.71
N LEU A 95 -8.26 -0.92 2.11
CA LEU A 95 -7.41 -1.90 2.77
C LEU A 95 -6.14 -1.24 3.34
N TYR A 96 -5.43 -0.42 2.56
CA TYR A 96 -4.25 0.28 3.08
C TYR A 96 -4.58 1.37 4.10
N PHE A 97 -5.68 2.10 3.89
CA PHE A 97 -6.14 3.06 4.88
C PHE A 97 -6.39 2.38 6.23
N ALA A 98 -7.08 1.23 6.23
CA ALA A 98 -7.30 0.44 7.42
C ALA A 98 -6.00 -0.09 8.02
N LEU A 99 -5.06 -0.58 7.20
CA LEU A 99 -3.76 -1.07 7.66
C LEU A 99 -2.93 0.02 8.36
N LEU A 100 -2.90 1.22 7.79
CA LEU A 100 -2.06 2.32 8.29
C LEU A 100 -2.69 3.08 9.47
N PHE A 101 -4.02 3.25 9.49
CA PHE A 101 -4.70 4.10 10.48
C PHE A 101 -5.46 3.34 11.57
N GLY A 102 -5.75 2.03 11.39
CA GLY A 102 -6.54 1.26 12.35
C GLY A 102 -5.89 -0.07 12.79
N ALA A 103 -5.19 -0.76 11.90
CA ALA A 103 -4.76 -2.13 12.14
C ALA A 103 -3.31 -2.27 12.61
N GLU A 104 -2.48 -1.23 12.55
CA GLU A 104 -1.04 -1.30 12.88
C GLU A 104 -0.74 -2.05 14.20
N LYS A 105 -1.38 -1.64 15.31
CA LYS A 105 -1.17 -2.27 16.62
C LYS A 105 -1.65 -3.74 16.65
N ARG A 106 -2.74 -4.06 15.95
CA ARG A 106 -3.28 -5.43 15.89
C ARG A 106 -2.47 -6.33 14.96
N LEU A 107 -1.97 -5.80 13.85
CA LEU A 107 -1.11 -6.51 12.92
C LEU A 107 0.19 -6.88 13.61
N MET A 108 0.82 -5.94 14.31
CA MET A 108 2.02 -6.18 15.11
C MET A 108 1.77 -7.22 16.21
N ALA A 109 0.65 -7.11 16.95
CA ALA A 109 0.31 -8.09 17.99
C ALA A 109 0.06 -9.52 17.42
N THR A 110 -0.43 -9.63 16.18
CA THR A 110 -0.74 -10.92 15.53
C THR A 110 0.47 -11.52 14.82
N LEU A 111 1.33 -10.68 14.23
CA LEU A 111 2.52 -11.11 13.48
C LEU A 111 3.74 -11.31 14.39
N VAL A 112 3.82 -10.55 15.49
CA VAL A 112 4.90 -10.54 16.47
C VAL A 112 4.30 -10.76 17.87
N SER A 113 3.91 -12.00 18.18
CA SER A 113 3.62 -12.34 19.58
C SER A 113 4.93 -12.53 20.34
N SER A 114 4.92 -12.29 21.66
CA SER A 114 6.08 -12.47 22.55
C SER A 114 6.70 -13.88 22.49
N ASN A 115 5.96 -14.87 21.99
CA ASN A 115 6.40 -16.26 21.85
C ASN A 115 6.77 -16.66 20.39
N THR A 116 6.66 -15.75 19.41
CA THR A 116 6.99 -16.07 18.02
C THR A 116 8.47 -15.80 17.75
N PRO A 117 9.24 -16.78 17.23
CA PRO A 117 10.62 -16.53 16.81
C PRO A 117 10.71 -15.40 15.77
N VAL A 118 11.71 -14.54 15.90
CA VAL A 118 11.92 -13.35 15.06
C VAL A 118 11.89 -13.73 13.57
N GLU A 119 12.54 -14.82 13.19
CA GLU A 119 12.58 -15.33 11.81
C GLU A 119 11.18 -15.62 11.26
N LYS A 120 10.30 -16.22 12.09
CA LYS A 120 8.94 -16.57 11.69
C LYS A 120 8.07 -15.33 11.55
N ALA A 121 8.24 -14.35 12.43
CA ALA A 121 7.56 -13.06 12.34
C ALA A 121 7.93 -12.32 11.05
N PHE A 122 9.23 -12.20 10.75
CA PHE A 122 9.71 -11.55 9.53
C PHE A 122 9.26 -12.29 8.26
N LYS A 123 9.27 -13.64 8.24
CA LYS A 123 8.72 -14.40 7.09
C LYS A 123 7.25 -14.08 6.82
N ARG A 124 6.42 -14.01 7.86
CA ARG A 124 5.00 -13.66 7.72
C ARG A 124 4.83 -12.23 7.21
N LEU A 125 5.62 -11.30 7.74
CA LEU A 125 5.60 -9.90 7.32
C LEU A 125 6.01 -9.74 5.85
N THR A 126 7.04 -10.46 5.40
CA THR A 126 7.48 -10.47 4.00
C THR A 126 6.39 -11.01 3.08
N LEU A 127 5.77 -12.14 3.42
CA LEU A 127 4.69 -12.73 2.62
C LEU A 127 3.50 -11.76 2.53
N PHE A 128 3.11 -11.17 3.65
CA PHE A 128 2.04 -10.18 3.68
C PHE A 128 2.32 -9.01 2.74
N HIS A 129 3.56 -8.49 2.74
CA HIS A 129 3.97 -7.39 1.86
C HIS A 129 3.96 -7.77 0.37
N TRP A 130 4.34 -9.00 0.03
CA TRP A 130 4.20 -9.50 -1.33
C TRP A 130 2.73 -9.57 -1.77
N VAL A 131 1.84 -10.05 -0.90
CA VAL A 131 0.40 -10.12 -1.20
C VAL A 131 -0.18 -8.73 -1.46
N VAL A 132 0.05 -7.76 -0.56
CA VAL A 132 -0.47 -6.39 -0.75
C VAL A 132 0.17 -5.70 -1.96
N LEU A 133 1.46 -5.97 -2.25
CA LEU A 133 2.12 -5.45 -3.44
C LEU A 133 1.46 -5.97 -4.73
N ILE A 134 1.21 -7.27 -4.83
CA ILE A 134 0.57 -7.87 -6.02
C ILE A 134 -0.83 -7.28 -6.23
N LEU A 135 -1.63 -7.18 -5.16
CA LEU A 135 -2.95 -6.54 -5.22
C LEU A 135 -2.85 -5.07 -5.68
N SER A 136 -1.83 -4.35 -5.22
CA SER A 136 -1.60 -2.97 -5.59
C SER A 136 -1.23 -2.81 -7.06
N LEU A 137 -0.34 -3.66 -7.57
CA LEU A 137 0.08 -3.64 -8.98
C LEU A 137 -1.09 -3.96 -9.91
N LEU A 138 -1.94 -4.91 -9.53
CA LEU A 138 -3.19 -5.18 -10.25
C LEU A 138 -4.13 -3.97 -10.25
N ALA A 139 -4.18 -3.20 -9.16
CA ALA A 139 -4.98 -1.97 -9.08
C ALA A 139 -4.41 -0.84 -9.95
N VAL A 140 -3.08 -0.76 -10.09
CA VAL A 140 -2.43 0.16 -11.03
C VAL A 140 -2.76 -0.24 -12.47
N ILE A 141 -2.67 -1.52 -12.82
CA ILE A 141 -3.02 -2.03 -14.15
C ILE A 141 -4.50 -1.74 -14.47
N SER A 142 -5.41 -1.96 -13.52
CA SER A 142 -6.83 -1.63 -13.71
C SER A 142 -7.05 -0.13 -13.87
N GLY A 143 -6.25 0.71 -13.20
CA GLY A 143 -6.23 2.16 -13.36
C GLY A 143 -5.89 2.57 -14.79
N ILE A 144 -4.81 2.00 -15.34
CA ILE A 144 -4.35 2.26 -16.72
C ILE A 144 -5.42 1.87 -17.74
N ARG A 145 -6.06 0.70 -17.56
CA ARG A 145 -7.15 0.24 -18.45
C ARG A 145 -8.39 1.14 -18.41
N LEU A 146 -8.61 1.88 -17.32
CA LEU A 146 -9.76 2.77 -17.14
C LEU A 146 -9.52 4.17 -17.72
N VAL A 147 -8.29 4.51 -18.13
CA VAL A 147 -8.01 5.82 -18.73
C VAL A 147 -8.64 5.87 -20.13
N ARG A 148 -9.87 6.37 -20.19
CA ARG A 148 -10.45 6.91 -21.42
C ARG A 148 -9.70 8.21 -21.72
N GLY A 149 -8.98 8.24 -22.85
CA GLY A 149 -8.39 9.46 -23.40
C GLY A 149 -9.45 10.48 -23.73
#